data_AF-A0A8H3L0C0-F1
#
_entry.id   AF-A0A8H3L0C0-F1
#
_cell.length_a   1.000
_cell.length_b   1.000
_cell.length_c   1.000
_cell.angle_alpha   90.00
_cell.angle_beta   90.00
_cell.angle_gamma   90.00
#
_symmetry.space_group_name_H-M   'P 1'
#
loop_
_entity.id
_entity.type
_entity.pdbx_description
1 polymer ?
#
loop_
_entity_poly.entity_id
_entity_poly.type
_entity_poly.pdbx_seq_one_letter_code
_entity_poly.pdbx_strand_id
1 'polypeptide(L)'
;MDFSLFFIDLQETHPLEIGPMIPPYLEDMDIEEKFLKSYVQLQRSIQLKNRILSLVNAYFVGKILAEIESTSERFRMKRKLTKHYSTMTEYTFDLFEPNPSQILRTKYLNVQDIRKIKRQEILVLRSYLNQDFAGAQNLGEESC
;
A
#
# COMPACT_ATOMS: atom_id res chain seq x y z
N MET A 1 -5.01 -15.90 3.77
CA MET A 1 -4.36 -16.28 2.50
C MET A 1 -3.10 -17.07 2.79
N ASP A 2 -2.75 -18.05 1.97
CA ASP A 2 -1.46 -18.76 2.05
C ASP A 2 -0.32 -17.85 1.56
N PHE A 3 0.88 -17.98 2.12
CA PHE A 3 2.04 -17.15 1.78
C PHE A 3 2.42 -17.25 0.30
N SER A 4 2.29 -18.44 -0.30
CA SER A 4 2.54 -18.65 -1.73
C SER A 4 1.63 -17.79 -2.63
N LEU A 5 0.38 -17.60 -2.22
CA LEU A 5 -0.60 -16.77 -2.97
C LEU A 5 -0.25 -15.28 -2.92
N PHE A 6 0.47 -14.81 -1.89
CA PHE A 6 0.99 -13.44 -1.90
C PHE A 6 1.99 -13.27 -3.03
N PHE A 7 2.96 -14.17 -3.17
CA PHE A 7 3.95 -14.08 -4.25
C PHE A 7 3.31 -14.10 -5.64
N ILE A 8 2.36 -15.01 -5.87
CA ILE A 8 1.63 -15.08 -7.15
C ILE A 8 0.98 -13.72 -7.47
N ASP A 9 0.32 -13.10 -6.50
CA ASP A 9 -0.34 -11.80 -6.70
C ASP A 9 0.66 -10.65 -6.92
N LEU A 10 1.83 -10.71 -6.30
CA LEU A 10 2.90 -9.73 -6.49
C LEU A 10 3.63 -9.91 -7.83
N GLN A 11 3.52 -11.08 -8.46
CA GLN A 11 4.05 -11.41 -9.78
C GLN A 11 3.07 -11.12 -10.92
N GLU A 12 1.85 -10.70 -10.62
CA GLU A 12 0.86 -10.40 -11.65
C GLU A 12 1.33 -9.26 -12.55
N THR A 13 1.45 -9.54 -13.84
CA THR A 13 1.83 -8.58 -14.87
C THR A 13 0.64 -8.01 -15.63
N HIS A 14 -0.55 -8.59 -15.41
CA HIS A 14 -1.79 -8.15 -16.04
C HIS A 14 -2.71 -7.39 -15.09
N PRO A 15 -3.41 -6.34 -15.57
CA PRO A 15 -3.37 -5.84 -16.95
C PRO A 15 -2.03 -5.17 -17.29
N LEU A 16 -1.64 -5.24 -18.57
CA LEU A 16 -0.38 -4.66 -19.05
C LEU A 16 -0.37 -3.15 -18.79
N GLU A 17 -1.47 -2.51 -19.17
CA GLU A 17 -1.77 -1.12 -18.85
C GLU A 17 -2.61 -1.03 -17.58
N ILE A 18 -2.10 -0.27 -16.62
CA ILE A 18 -2.80 0.09 -15.40
C ILE A 18 -3.11 1.58 -15.42
N GLY A 19 -4.27 1.96 -14.90
CA GLY A 19 -4.60 3.37 -14.67
C GLY A 19 -3.72 4.00 -13.58
N PRO A 20 -3.79 5.32 -13.39
CA PRO A 20 -3.06 5.98 -12.32
C PRO A 20 -3.57 5.54 -10.94
N MET A 21 -2.67 5.43 -9.99
CA MET A 21 -3.02 5.25 -8.58
C MET A 21 -3.38 6.62 -7.98
N ILE A 22 -4.68 6.89 -7.87
CA ILE A 22 -5.18 8.22 -7.47
C ILE A 22 -5.29 8.31 -5.94
N PRO A 23 -4.69 9.32 -5.28
CA PRO A 23 -4.88 9.56 -3.85
C PRO A 23 -6.33 9.95 -3.54
N PRO A 24 -6.87 9.58 -2.37
CA PRO A 24 -8.23 9.96 -1.97
C PRO A 24 -8.36 11.43 -1.54
N TYR A 25 -7.32 12.25 -1.73
CA TYR A 25 -7.21 13.65 -1.30
C TYR A 25 -6.61 14.53 -2.42
N LEU A 26 -6.71 15.85 -2.25
CA LEU A 26 -6.03 16.82 -3.10
C LEU A 26 -4.66 17.14 -2.50
N GLU A 27 -3.69 17.48 -3.35
CA GLU A 27 -2.30 17.66 -2.91
C GLU A 27 -2.06 18.90 -2.04
N ASP A 28 -2.93 19.90 -2.15
CA ASP A 28 -2.89 21.14 -1.37
C ASP A 28 -3.57 21.04 0.01
N MET A 29 -4.24 19.92 0.31
CA MET A 29 -4.81 19.65 1.64
C MET A 29 -3.73 19.53 2.71
N ASP A 30 -4.05 19.92 3.94
CA ASP A 30 -3.14 19.69 5.06
C ASP A 30 -2.98 18.19 5.35
N ILE A 31 -1.89 17.82 6.01
CA ILE A 31 -1.54 16.41 6.24
C ILE A 31 -2.58 15.67 7.10
N GLU A 32 -3.22 16.36 8.05
CA GLU A 32 -4.24 15.82 8.92
C GLU A 32 -5.55 15.59 8.15
N GLU A 33 -5.92 16.51 7.26
CA GLU A 33 -7.03 16.37 6.31
C GLU A 33 -6.79 15.22 5.33
N LYS A 34 -5.60 15.16 4.70
CA LYS A 34 -5.20 14.04 3.82
C LYS A 34 -5.36 12.70 4.54
N PHE A 35 -4.90 12.63 5.78
CA PHE A 35 -4.98 11.43 6.61
C PHE A 35 -6.43 11.05 6.93
N LEU A 36 -7.24 11.98 7.44
CA LEU A 36 -8.63 11.72 7.81
C LEU A 36 -9.45 11.29 6.60
N LYS A 37 -9.27 11.98 5.46
CA LYS A 37 -9.96 11.64 4.21
C LYS A 37 -9.56 10.26 3.71
N SER A 38 -8.25 9.94 3.70
CA SER A 38 -7.76 8.60 3.34
C SER A 38 -8.32 7.52 4.24
N TYR A 39 -8.37 7.78 5.56
CA TYR A 39 -8.88 6.82 6.52
C TYR A 39 -10.38 6.55 6.34
N VAL A 40 -11.19 7.60 6.15
CA VAL A 40 -12.63 7.46 5.87
C VAL A 40 -12.86 6.68 4.56
N GLN A 41 -12.08 6.98 3.52
CA GLN A 41 -12.21 6.27 2.25
C GLN A 41 -11.78 4.80 2.36
N LEU A 42 -10.76 4.48 3.18
CA LEU A 42 -10.39 3.10 3.49
C LEU A 42 -11.54 2.34 4.17
N GLN A 43 -12.18 2.95 5.18
CA GLN A 43 -13.31 2.33 5.87
C GLN A 43 -14.47 2.06 4.90
N ARG A 44 -14.80 3.04 4.04
CA ARG A 44 -15.86 2.91 3.03
C ARG A 44 -15.56 1.83 2.00
N SER A 45 -14.33 1.78 1.47
CA SER A 45 -13.97 0.78 0.46
C SER A 45 -13.98 -0.64 1.01
N ILE A 46 -13.59 -0.84 2.28
CA ILE A 46 -13.73 -2.12 2.97
C ILE A 46 -15.20 -2.51 3.12
N GLN A 47 -16.07 -1.58 3.54
CA GLN A 47 -17.51 -1.83 3.68
C GLN A 47 -18.15 -2.23 2.34
N LEU A 48 -17.76 -1.56 1.26
CA LEU A 48 -18.21 -1.85 -0.11
C LEU A 48 -17.55 -3.11 -0.71
N LYS A 49 -16.64 -3.76 0.02
CA LYS A 49 -15.85 -4.91 -0.46
C LYS A 49 -15.07 -4.60 -1.75
N ASN A 50 -14.69 -3.34 -1.95
CA ASN A 50 -13.86 -2.93 -3.08
C ASN A 50 -12.39 -3.18 -2.72
N ARG A 51 -11.87 -4.32 -3.14
CA ARG A 51 -10.53 -4.83 -2.80
C ARG A 51 -9.41 -3.87 -3.21
N ILE A 52 -9.37 -3.48 -4.48
CA ILE A 52 -8.32 -2.60 -5.01
C ILE A 52 -8.37 -1.24 -4.33
N LEU A 53 -9.55 -0.64 -4.21
CA LEU A 53 -9.69 0.66 -3.55
C LEU A 53 -9.32 0.60 -2.05
N SER A 54 -9.57 -0.54 -1.39
CA SER A 54 -9.10 -0.75 -0.01
C SER A 54 -7.58 -0.79 0.08
N LEU A 55 -6.91 -1.50 -0.82
CA LEU A 55 -5.44 -1.53 -0.87
C LEU A 55 -4.85 -0.14 -1.16
N VAL A 56 -5.42 0.57 -2.14
CA VAL A 56 -4.98 1.93 -2.52
C VAL A 56 -5.13 2.89 -1.34
N ASN A 57 -6.30 2.93 -0.69
CA ASN A 57 -6.52 3.82 0.45
C ASN A 57 -5.64 3.44 1.65
N ALA A 58 -5.43 2.14 1.90
CA ALA A 58 -4.55 1.68 2.97
C ALA A 58 -3.09 2.08 2.75
N TYR A 59 -2.62 1.97 1.50
CA TYR A 59 -1.31 2.45 1.10
C TYR A 59 -1.16 3.95 1.38
N PHE A 60 -2.12 4.78 0.97
CA PHE A 60 -2.02 6.23 1.19
C PHE A 60 -2.08 6.62 2.66
N VAL A 61 -2.87 5.95 3.50
CA VAL A 61 -2.82 6.18 4.97
C VAL A 61 -1.43 5.86 5.52
N GLY A 62 -0.86 4.72 5.11
CA GLY A 62 0.49 4.32 5.54
C GLY A 62 1.58 5.27 5.04
N LYS A 63 1.49 5.71 3.79
CA LYS A 63 2.39 6.70 3.17
C LYS A 63 2.40 8.02 3.93
N ILE A 64 1.22 8.59 4.21
CA ILE A 64 1.13 9.83 5.00
C ILE A 64 1.79 9.66 6.35
N LEU A 65 1.54 8.55 7.05
CA LEU A 65 2.18 8.29 8.35
C LEU A 65 3.70 8.15 8.23
N ALA A 66 4.21 7.55 7.15
CA ALA A 66 5.64 7.38 6.91
C ALA A 66 6.35 8.71 6.59
N GLU A 67 5.66 9.65 5.93
CA GLU A 67 6.17 10.97 5.52
C GLU A 67 6.19 12.00 6.67
N ILE A 68 5.50 11.76 7.78
CA ILE A 68 5.56 12.64 8.96
C ILE A 68 6.93 12.52 9.63
N GLU A 69 7.80 13.51 9.48
CA GLU A 69 9.15 13.52 10.06
C GLU A 69 9.14 13.43 11.60
N SER A 70 8.24 14.18 12.25
CA SER A 70 8.17 14.20 13.71
C SER A 70 7.60 12.90 14.28
N THR A 71 8.40 12.17 15.06
CA THR A 71 7.98 10.93 15.74
C THR A 71 6.77 11.15 16.65
N SER A 72 6.69 12.29 17.35
CA SER A 72 5.58 12.60 18.24
C SER A 72 4.30 12.88 17.45
N GLU A 73 4.41 13.59 16.32
CA GLU A 73 3.29 13.87 15.42
C GLU A 73 2.78 12.60 14.75
N ARG A 74 3.70 11.77 14.25
CA ARG A 74 3.39 10.46 13.68
C ARG A 74 2.66 9.58 14.68
N PHE A 75 3.12 9.54 15.93
CA PHE A 75 2.46 8.81 17.02
C PHE A 75 1.06 9.37 17.33
N ARG A 76 0.92 10.70 17.37
CA ARG A 76 -0.37 11.40 17.57
C ARG A 76 -1.38 11.03 16.48
N MET A 77 -0.98 11.04 15.22
CA MET A 77 -1.85 10.67 14.09
C MET A 77 -2.16 9.17 14.08
N LYS A 78 -1.16 8.30 14.30
CA LYS A 78 -1.34 6.84 14.36
C LYS A 78 -2.35 6.43 15.45
N ARG A 79 -2.39 7.13 16.59
CA ARG A 79 -3.38 6.92 17.66
C ARG A 79 -4.84 7.15 17.24
N LYS A 80 -5.10 7.85 16.14
CA LYS A 80 -6.45 8.02 15.57
C LYS A 80 -6.93 6.76 14.87
N LEU A 81 -6.03 5.84 14.51
CA LEU A 81 -6.38 4.53 13.96
C LEU A 81 -6.62 3.53 15.10
N THR A 82 -7.55 2.61 14.88
CA THR A 82 -7.57 1.39 15.71
C THR A 82 -6.33 0.55 15.42
N LYS A 83 -5.91 -0.30 16.37
CA LYS A 83 -4.79 -1.24 16.16
C LYS A 83 -4.93 -2.05 14.86
N HIS A 84 -6.16 -2.44 14.54
CA HIS A 84 -6.49 -3.16 13.31
C HIS A 84 -6.10 -2.38 12.06
N TYR A 85 -6.52 -1.12 11.96
CA TYR A 85 -6.22 -0.26 10.81
C TYR A 85 -4.76 0.16 10.79
N SER A 86 -4.17 0.44 11.96
CA SER A 86 -2.77 0.78 12.07
C SER A 86 -1.85 -0.30 11.49
N THR A 87 -2.03 -1.56 11.87
CA THR A 87 -1.20 -2.66 11.32
C THR A 87 -1.45 -2.85 9.83
N MET A 88 -2.71 -2.77 9.40
CA MET A 88 -3.11 -2.91 8.01
C MET A 88 -2.44 -1.87 7.10
N THR A 89 -2.51 -0.59 7.45
CA THR A 89 -1.99 0.50 6.62
C THR A 89 -0.48 0.51 6.60
N GLU A 90 0.16 0.25 7.75
CA GLU A 90 1.61 0.11 7.86
C GLU A 90 2.14 -1.04 6.99
N TYR A 91 1.55 -2.22 7.10
CA TYR A 91 1.99 -3.38 6.31
C TYR A 91 1.69 -3.22 4.82
N THR A 92 0.58 -2.57 4.46
CA THR A 92 0.26 -2.30 3.05
C THR A 92 1.26 -1.33 2.44
N PHE A 93 1.58 -0.23 3.15
CA PHE A 93 2.60 0.71 2.69
C PHE A 93 3.96 0.04 2.61
N ASP A 94 4.41 -0.63 3.67
CA ASP A 94 5.73 -1.25 3.69
C ASP A 94 5.92 -2.31 2.62
N LEU A 95 4.88 -3.06 2.28
CA LEU A 95 4.93 -4.05 1.21
C LEU A 95 5.09 -3.38 -0.16
N PHE A 96 4.26 -2.38 -0.46
CA PHE A 96 4.14 -1.81 -1.81
C PHE A 96 4.98 -0.55 -2.04
N GLU A 97 5.66 -0.01 -1.03
CA GLU A 97 6.50 1.19 -1.17
C GLU A 97 7.49 1.11 -2.35
N PRO A 98 8.18 -0.02 -2.64
CA PRO A 98 9.07 -0.11 -3.79
C PRO A 98 8.36 -0.01 -5.15
N ASN A 99 7.13 -0.51 -5.25
CA ASN A 99 6.34 -0.47 -6.48
C ASN A 99 4.83 -0.34 -6.15
N PRO A 100 4.34 0.89 -5.90
CA PRO A 100 2.95 1.10 -5.47
C PRO A 100 1.93 0.68 -6.52
N SER A 101 2.30 0.82 -7.79
CA SER A 101 1.46 0.52 -8.94
C SER A 101 1.07 -0.95 -9.01
N GLN A 102 1.87 -1.85 -8.41
CA GLN A 102 1.59 -3.29 -8.36
C GLN A 102 0.27 -3.61 -7.65
N ILE A 103 -0.21 -2.74 -6.74
CA ILE A 103 -1.53 -2.88 -6.12
C ILE A 103 -2.62 -3.08 -7.18
N LEU A 104 -2.54 -2.37 -8.31
CA LEU A 104 -3.55 -2.40 -9.38
C LEU A 104 -3.54 -3.69 -10.20
N ARG A 105 -2.49 -4.52 -10.09
CA ARG A 105 -2.37 -5.81 -10.78
C ARG A 105 -2.70 -7.02 -9.91
N THR A 106 -2.66 -6.87 -8.59
CA THR A 106 -3.05 -7.94 -7.64
C THR A 106 -4.44 -8.49 -8.00
N LYS A 107 -4.70 -9.81 -7.83
CA LYS A 107 -6.00 -10.44 -8.13
C LYS A 107 -6.75 -10.90 -6.90
N TYR A 108 -6.05 -11.37 -5.88
CA TYR A 108 -6.66 -12.02 -4.71
C TYR A 108 -6.40 -11.27 -3.41
N LEU A 109 -5.24 -10.62 -3.31
CA LEU A 109 -4.72 -9.96 -2.12
C LEU A 109 -5.67 -8.87 -1.67
N ASN A 110 -5.96 -8.83 -0.38
CA ASN A 110 -6.73 -7.76 0.23
C ASN A 110 -6.08 -7.31 1.54
N VAL A 111 -6.53 -6.16 2.02
CA VAL A 111 -5.99 -5.52 3.23
C VAL A 111 -6.12 -6.38 4.50
N GLN A 112 -7.07 -7.32 4.56
CA GLN A 112 -7.23 -8.22 5.71
C GLN A 112 -6.23 -9.36 5.70
N ASP A 113 -5.86 -9.86 4.52
CA ASP A 113 -4.77 -10.82 4.38
C ASP A 113 -3.44 -10.17 4.75
N ILE A 114 -3.16 -8.97 4.24
CA ILE A 114 -1.95 -8.19 4.58
C ILE A 114 -1.86 -7.95 6.09
N ARG A 115 -2.96 -7.57 6.75
CA ARG A 115 -2.95 -7.34 8.21
C ARG A 115 -2.58 -8.59 9.03
N LYS A 116 -2.92 -9.78 8.53
CA LYS A 116 -2.75 -11.05 9.25
C LYS A 116 -1.38 -11.70 9.07
N ILE A 117 -0.64 -11.29 8.03
CA ILE A 117 0.68 -11.84 7.73
C ILE A 117 1.70 -11.39 8.79
N LYS A 118 2.78 -12.15 8.99
CA LYS A 118 3.83 -11.77 9.95
C LYS A 118 4.66 -10.63 9.40
N ARG A 119 5.24 -9.83 10.31
CA ARG A 119 6.14 -8.73 9.93
C ARG A 119 7.31 -9.19 9.05
N GLN A 120 7.93 -10.33 9.38
CA GLN A 120 9.06 -10.87 8.63
C GLN A 120 8.67 -11.24 7.19
N GLU A 121 7.46 -11.78 7.01
CA GLU A 121 6.93 -12.13 5.69
C GLU A 121 6.67 -10.87 4.83
N ILE A 122 6.20 -9.76 5.41
CA ILE A 122 6.14 -8.46 4.72
C ILE A 122 7.51 -8.05 4.19
N LEU A 123 8.56 -8.16 5.01
CA LEU A 123 9.91 -7.74 4.62
C LEU A 123 10.46 -8.60 3.47
N VAL A 124 10.20 -9.92 3.50
CA VAL A 124 10.56 -10.82 2.40
C VAL A 124 9.85 -10.41 1.11
N LEU A 125 8.53 -10.22 1.16
CA LEU A 125 7.73 -9.84 -0.01
C LEU A 125 8.10 -8.44 -0.55
N ARG A 126 8.40 -7.48 0.33
CA ARG A 126 8.92 -6.16 -0.04
C ARG A 126 10.25 -6.28 -0.78
N SER A 127 11.17 -7.11 -0.29
CA SER A 127 12.48 -7.29 -0.90
C SER A 127 12.37 -7.84 -2.32
N TYR A 128 11.41 -8.73 -2.54
CA TYR A 128 11.06 -9.27 -3.85
C TYR A 128 10.56 -8.16 -4.79
N LEU A 129 9.57 -7.36 -4.37
CA LEU A 129 9.05 -6.24 -5.17
C LEU A 129 10.13 -5.21 -5.53
N ASN A 130 11.07 -4.98 -4.63
CA ASN A 130 12.18 -4.06 -4.86
C ASN A 130 13.17 -4.58 -5.92
N GLN A 131 13.48 -5.88 -5.91
CA GLN A 131 14.37 -6.50 -6.90
C GLN A 131 13.75 -6.51 -8.29
N ASP A 132 12.47 -6.88 -8.40
CA ASP A 132 11.74 -6.87 -9.66
C ASP A 132 11.64 -5.45 -10.24
N PHE A 133 11.39 -4.45 -9.38
CA PHE A 133 11.30 -3.06 -9.82
C PHE A 133 12.65 -2.49 -10.25
N ALA A 134 13.72 -2.71 -9.47
CA ALA A 134 15.06 -2.27 -9.84
C ALA A 134 15.57 -2.96 -11.12
N GLY A 135 15.29 -4.27 -11.28
CA GLY A 135 15.60 -5.00 -12.51
C GLY A 135 14.86 -4.47 -13.74
N ALA A 136 13.59 -4.08 -13.59
CA ALA A 136 12.80 -3.49 -14.66
C ALA A 136 13.28 -2.08 -15.07
N GLN A 137 13.76 -1.26 -14.11
CA GLN A 137 14.32 0.06 -14.41
C GLN A 137 15.63 -0.04 -15.21
N ASN A 138 16.52 -0.95 -14.84
CA ASN A 138 17.82 -1.11 -15.52
C ASN A 138 17.68 -1.54 -17.00
N LEU A 139 16.66 -2.34 -17.33
CA LEU A 139 16.38 -2.74 -18.73
C LEU A 139 15.80 -1.60 -19.60
N GLY A 140 15.25 -0.56 -18.98
CA GLY A 140 14.73 0.62 -19.68
C GLY A 140 15.81 1.64 -20.05
N GLU A 141 16.96 1.62 -19.38
CA GLU A 141 18.05 2.58 -19.60
C GLU A 141 19.09 2.13 -20.64
N GLU A 142 19.14 0.84 -20.98
CA GLU A 142 20.02 0.30 -22.04
C GLU A 142 19.46 0.47 -23.47
N SER A 143 18.32 1.15 -23.62
CA SER A 143 17.71 1.47 -24.92
C SER A 143 17.78 2.97 -25.20
N CYS A 144 18.99 3.52 -25.31
CA CYS A 144 19.26 4.83 -25.94
C CYS A 144 20.58 4.79 -26.72
#